data_AF-A0A958QA16-F1
#
_entry.id   AF-A0A958QA16-F1
#
_cell.length_a   1.000
_cell.length_b   1.000
_cell.length_c   1.000
_cell.angle_alpha   90.00
_cell.angle_beta   90.00
_cell.angle_gamma   90.00
#
_symmetry.space_group_name_H-M   'P 1'
#
loop_
_entity.id
_entity.type
_entity.pdbx_description
1 polymer ?
#
loop_
_entity_poly.entity_id
_entity_poly.type
_entity_poly.pdbx_seq_one_letter_code
_entity_poly.pdbx_strand_id
1 'polypeptide(L)'
;VIANNRELHRYLLKGVTVQYKKEDKVVHDQALLIDLDQVKNNRFCAVNQFTITGTKYPRRPDIVCFINGLPIAVLELKSPSDEKADVWDAFNQIETYKNEITDLFIFNEALIISDGYTARVGSLTANKERFMPWLVVKDEDDRPQVQWQLETMVRGFFDKELLLNYIRYFVLFEEEEGKIIKKIAGYHQFHAVREAVKVTIEASSSNGNKKAGVFWHTQGSGKSISMCCYAGMLLQQKEMNNPTLVVVTDRNDLDGQLFATFGAAEELLKQRAVQAEDREDLRRLLAEREAGGIIFTTVQKFSPLEGEDAHPILNDRHNIVVISDEAHRSQYGLKAKLQNGVYKFGYAKHMRDAIPNASFIGFTGTPISLEDKDTRSVFGEYVSIYDIQDAVDDGATVPIYYESRLAKLDLNHDEIEKLSSQVDEVVEDEEDLSIREKTKGEWSRLEKLVGATPRLKQIAEDIVNHFDTRTSL
;
A
#
# COMPACT_ATOMS: atom_id res chain seq x y z
N VAL A 1 8.28 -25.95 -1.32
CA VAL A 1 8.68 -24.87 -2.27
C VAL A 1 8.57 -23.49 -1.62
N ILE A 2 7.39 -22.98 -1.29
CA ILE A 2 7.20 -21.57 -0.87
C ILE A 2 8.05 -21.13 0.35
N ALA A 3 8.21 -21.99 1.37
CA ALA A 3 9.09 -21.70 2.50
C ALA A 3 10.57 -21.53 2.08
N ASN A 4 11.07 -22.39 1.18
CA ASN A 4 12.41 -22.25 0.60
C ASN A 4 12.50 -20.98 -0.26
N ASN A 5 11.44 -20.61 -0.99
CA ASN A 5 11.42 -19.38 -1.79
C ASN A 5 11.53 -18.11 -0.92
N ARG A 6 10.85 -18.07 0.23
CA ARG A 6 11.04 -16.99 1.22
C ARG A 6 12.47 -16.96 1.77
N GLU A 7 13.04 -18.11 2.13
CA GLU A 7 14.41 -18.16 2.64
C GLU A 7 15.45 -17.76 1.59
N LEU A 8 15.29 -18.22 0.34
CA LEU A 8 16.19 -17.84 -0.74
C LEU A 8 16.03 -16.37 -1.12
N HIS A 9 14.83 -15.80 -1.07
CA HIS A 9 14.59 -14.37 -1.21
C HIS A 9 15.40 -13.56 -0.19
N ARG A 10 15.41 -13.98 1.10
CA ARG A 10 16.28 -13.37 2.12
C ARG A 10 17.75 -13.39 1.73
N TYR A 11 18.24 -14.46 1.10
CA TYR A 11 19.63 -14.55 0.63
C TYR A 11 19.90 -13.71 -0.63
N LEU A 12 18.89 -13.44 -1.48
CA LEU A 12 19.01 -12.44 -2.53
C LEU A 12 19.20 -11.03 -1.94
N LEU A 13 18.48 -10.72 -0.85
CA LEU A 13 18.53 -9.40 -0.19
C LEU A 13 19.75 -9.17 0.71
N LYS A 14 20.20 -10.21 1.43
CA LYS A 14 21.20 -10.12 2.52
C LYS A 14 22.51 -10.85 2.22
N GLY A 15 22.57 -11.59 1.11
CA GLY A 15 23.63 -12.56 0.85
C GLY A 15 23.58 -13.78 1.78
N VAL A 16 24.53 -14.70 1.57
CA VAL A 16 24.74 -15.89 2.39
C VAL A 16 25.94 -15.65 3.30
N THR A 17 25.80 -15.88 4.61
CA THR A 17 26.94 -15.83 5.54
C THR A 17 27.87 -16.99 5.26
N VAL A 18 29.15 -16.70 4.97
CA VAL A 18 30.17 -17.69 4.65
C VAL A 18 31.36 -17.59 5.60
N GLN A 19 32.09 -18.70 5.74
CA GLN A 19 33.33 -18.77 6.50
C GLN A 19 34.39 -19.46 5.65
N TYR A 20 35.57 -18.84 5.50
CA TYR A 20 36.67 -19.42 4.75
C TYR A 20 38.02 -19.14 5.42
N LYS A 21 39.03 -19.95 5.12
CA LYS A 21 40.38 -19.80 5.65
C LYS A 21 41.22 -18.95 4.71
N LYS A 22 41.82 -17.86 5.22
CA LYS A 22 42.78 -17.01 4.50
C LYS A 22 43.99 -16.77 5.40
N GLU A 23 45.18 -17.16 4.93
CA GLU A 23 46.46 -16.94 5.62
C GLU A 23 46.40 -17.31 7.12
N ASP A 24 46.02 -18.57 7.38
CA ASP A 24 45.81 -19.18 8.70
C ASP A 24 44.75 -18.56 9.62
N LYS A 25 43.96 -17.60 9.15
CA LYS A 25 42.79 -17.05 9.87
C LYS A 25 41.47 -17.54 9.27
N VAL A 26 40.47 -17.74 10.13
CA VAL A 26 39.07 -17.88 9.70
C VAL A 26 38.51 -16.48 9.46
N VAL A 27 37.98 -16.25 8.26
CA VAL A 27 37.31 -15.01 7.86
C VAL A 27 35.81 -15.30 7.78
N HIS A 28 35.01 -14.45 8.41
CA HIS A 28 33.55 -14.42 8.28
C HIS A 28 33.20 -13.32 7.28
N ASP A 29 32.35 -13.64 6.31
CA ASP A 29 32.05 -12.77 5.17
C ASP A 29 30.60 -12.98 4.68
N GLN A 30 30.12 -12.12 3.78
CA GLN A 30 28.80 -12.25 3.15
C GLN A 30 28.94 -12.43 1.63
N ALA A 31 28.59 -13.62 1.14
CA ALA A 31 28.52 -13.90 -0.28
C ALA A 31 27.20 -13.37 -0.85
N LEU A 32 27.24 -12.23 -1.53
CA LEU A 32 26.08 -11.67 -2.22
C LEU A 32 25.71 -12.55 -3.43
N LEU A 33 24.45 -12.99 -3.50
CA LEU A 33 23.93 -13.75 -4.65
C LEU A 33 23.60 -12.84 -5.83
N ILE A 34 23.16 -11.61 -5.53
CA ILE A 34 22.89 -10.53 -6.47
C ILE A 34 23.44 -9.25 -5.85
N ASP A 35 24.17 -8.46 -6.64
CA ASP A 35 24.59 -7.11 -6.24
C ASP A 35 23.44 -6.12 -6.54
N LEU A 36 22.64 -5.82 -5.53
CA LEU A 36 21.48 -4.93 -5.63
C LEU A 36 21.84 -3.44 -5.66
N ASP A 37 23.12 -3.07 -5.48
CA ASP A 37 23.60 -1.69 -5.52
C ASP A 37 24.31 -1.34 -6.84
N GLN A 38 24.79 -2.34 -7.60
CA GLN A 38 25.52 -2.16 -8.86
C GLN A 38 25.08 -3.17 -9.94
N VAL A 39 24.13 -2.76 -10.80
CA VAL A 39 23.62 -3.55 -11.94
C VAL A 39 24.72 -4.26 -12.74
N LYS A 40 25.82 -3.54 -13.05
CA LYS A 40 26.95 -4.02 -13.86
C LYS A 40 27.73 -5.21 -13.27
N ASN A 41 27.60 -5.45 -11.96
CA ASN A 41 28.28 -6.56 -11.27
C ASN A 41 27.51 -7.88 -11.43
N ASN A 42 26.30 -7.84 -12.02
CA ASN A 42 25.45 -9.01 -12.24
C ASN A 42 25.44 -9.46 -13.71
N ARG A 43 25.34 -10.77 -13.92
CA ARG A 43 25.13 -11.38 -15.24
C ARG A 43 23.65 -11.73 -15.42
N PHE A 44 23.00 -11.02 -16.33
CA PHE A 44 21.62 -11.28 -16.76
C PHE A 44 21.61 -12.18 -18.00
N CYS A 45 20.74 -13.18 -18.04
CA CYS A 45 20.59 -14.09 -19.18
C CYS A 45 19.14 -14.55 -19.32
N ALA A 46 18.54 -14.39 -20.50
CA ALA A 46 17.27 -15.03 -20.84
C ALA A 46 17.56 -16.24 -21.73
N VAL A 47 17.07 -17.41 -21.33
CA VAL A 47 17.27 -18.67 -22.08
C VAL A 47 15.91 -19.17 -22.56
N ASN A 48 15.76 -19.34 -23.87
CA ASN A 48 14.56 -19.90 -24.46
C ASN A 48 14.57 -21.44 -24.38
N GLN A 49 13.39 -22.05 -24.25
CA GLN A 49 13.18 -23.49 -24.41
C GLN A 49 14.09 -24.34 -23.48
N PHE A 50 14.35 -23.85 -22.27
CA PHE A 50 15.24 -24.46 -21.29
C PHE A 50 14.62 -25.74 -20.73
N THR A 51 15.20 -26.90 -21.03
CA THR A 51 14.62 -28.20 -20.65
C THR A 51 15.10 -28.62 -19.25
N ILE A 52 14.15 -28.88 -18.35
CA ILE A 52 14.38 -29.27 -16.96
C ILE A 52 13.79 -30.66 -16.73
N THR A 53 14.52 -31.51 -16.01
CA THR A 53 14.02 -32.83 -15.58
C THR A 53 12.93 -32.64 -14.53
N GLY A 54 11.68 -32.95 -14.88
CA GLY A 54 10.57 -32.94 -13.94
C GLY A 54 10.33 -34.30 -13.27
N THR A 55 9.50 -34.29 -12.23
CA THR A 55 9.16 -35.47 -11.40
C THR A 55 8.39 -36.56 -12.16
N LYS A 56 7.71 -36.20 -13.26
CA LYS A 56 7.01 -37.14 -14.16
C LYS A 56 7.63 -37.18 -15.56
N TYR A 57 7.78 -36.00 -16.17
CA TYR A 57 8.31 -35.83 -17.52
C TYR A 57 9.26 -34.62 -17.55
N PRO A 58 10.23 -34.57 -18.49
CA PRO A 58 10.96 -33.34 -18.79
C PRO A 58 9.98 -32.23 -19.15
N ARG A 59 10.14 -31.05 -18.54
CA ARG A 59 9.35 -29.85 -18.84
C ARG A 59 10.25 -28.78 -19.43
N ARG A 60 9.64 -27.86 -20.18
CA ARG A 60 10.36 -26.87 -20.99
C ARG A 60 9.54 -25.57 -21.03
N PRO A 61 9.75 -24.66 -20.06
CA PRO A 61 9.20 -23.31 -20.13
C PRO A 61 9.73 -22.57 -21.36
N ASP A 62 8.93 -21.63 -21.89
CA ASP A 62 9.30 -20.90 -23.09
C ASP A 62 10.52 -20.01 -22.90
N ILE A 63 10.57 -19.25 -21.81
CA ILE A 63 11.74 -18.45 -21.43
C ILE A 63 11.96 -18.51 -19.92
N VAL A 64 13.21 -18.72 -19.50
CA VAL A 64 13.66 -18.58 -18.12
C VAL A 64 14.70 -17.46 -18.04
N CYS A 65 14.44 -16.49 -17.17
CA CYS A 65 15.31 -15.34 -16.92
C CYS A 65 16.18 -15.59 -15.68
N PHE A 66 17.49 -15.49 -15.87
CA PHE A 66 18.49 -15.75 -14.84
C PHE A 66 19.25 -14.47 -14.45
N ILE A 67 19.52 -14.33 -13.15
CA ILE A 67 20.51 -13.38 -12.62
C ILE A 67 21.59 -14.20 -11.92
N ASN A 68 22.85 -14.03 -12.32
CA ASN A 68 24.03 -14.77 -11.84
C ASN A 68 23.96 -16.31 -11.97
N GLY A 69 22.93 -16.85 -12.63
CA GLY A 69 22.65 -18.29 -12.76
C GLY A 69 21.45 -18.78 -11.95
N LEU A 70 20.81 -17.90 -11.17
CA LEU A 70 19.59 -18.19 -10.41
C LEU A 70 18.34 -17.89 -11.25
N PRO A 71 17.34 -18.78 -11.35
CA PRO A 71 16.15 -18.58 -12.16
C PRO A 71 15.15 -17.63 -11.46
N ILE A 72 15.22 -16.35 -11.80
CA ILE A 72 14.46 -15.27 -11.15
C ILE A 72 13.05 -15.15 -11.74
N ALA A 73 12.86 -15.34 -13.04
CA ALA A 73 11.53 -15.29 -13.65
C ALA A 73 11.32 -16.39 -14.70
N VAL A 74 10.06 -16.76 -14.88
CA VAL A 74 9.61 -17.75 -15.88
C VAL A 74 8.51 -17.10 -16.69
N LEU A 75 8.67 -17.11 -18.02
CA LEU A 75 7.67 -16.64 -18.97
C LEU A 75 7.11 -17.86 -19.70
N GLU A 76 5.79 -17.94 -19.82
CA GLU A 76 5.09 -18.93 -20.62
C GLU A 76 4.20 -18.18 -21.63
N LEU A 77 4.31 -18.57 -22.91
CA LEU A 77 3.79 -17.79 -24.03
C LEU A 77 2.78 -18.61 -24.84
N LYS A 78 1.82 -17.92 -25.44
CA LYS A 78 0.89 -18.46 -26.43
C LYS A 78 1.01 -17.68 -27.73
N SER A 79 0.59 -18.33 -28.82
CA SER A 79 0.65 -17.74 -30.16
C SER A 79 -0.40 -16.63 -30.28
N PRO A 80 -0.04 -15.39 -30.67
CA PRO A 80 -1.01 -14.34 -30.96
C PRO A 80 -1.92 -14.66 -32.16
N SER A 81 -1.68 -15.78 -32.85
CA SER A 81 -2.42 -16.26 -34.02
C SER A 81 -3.30 -17.49 -33.75
N ASP A 82 -3.36 -17.97 -32.51
CA ASP A 82 -4.24 -19.08 -32.12
C ASP A 82 -5.48 -18.54 -31.39
N GLU A 83 -6.60 -18.42 -32.12
CA GLU A 83 -7.88 -17.91 -31.58
C GLU A 83 -8.46 -18.74 -30.43
N LYS A 84 -7.88 -19.92 -30.12
CA LYS A 84 -8.33 -20.79 -29.02
C LYS A 84 -7.43 -20.79 -27.80
N ALA A 85 -6.22 -20.24 -27.90
CA ALA A 85 -5.27 -20.20 -26.79
C ALA A 85 -5.30 -18.83 -26.14
N ASP A 86 -5.75 -18.76 -24.88
CA ASP A 86 -5.78 -17.51 -24.13
C ASP A 86 -4.57 -17.39 -23.18
N VAL A 87 -4.41 -16.20 -22.58
CA VAL A 87 -3.39 -15.93 -21.56
C VAL A 87 -3.49 -16.88 -20.34
N TRP A 88 -4.67 -17.47 -20.10
CA TRP A 88 -4.90 -18.39 -18.98
C TRP A 88 -4.48 -19.83 -19.29
N ASP A 89 -4.33 -20.23 -20.55
CA ASP A 89 -3.67 -21.49 -20.91
C ASP A 89 -2.18 -21.46 -20.55
N ALA A 90 -1.52 -20.31 -20.71
CA ALA A 90 -0.16 -20.11 -20.16
C ALA A 90 -0.15 -20.21 -18.64
N PHE A 91 -1.15 -19.65 -17.94
CA PHE A 91 -1.30 -19.83 -16.49
C PHE A 91 -1.46 -21.30 -16.09
N ASN A 92 -2.33 -22.06 -16.77
CA ASN A 92 -2.56 -23.49 -16.49
C ASN A 92 -1.28 -24.32 -16.69
N GLN A 93 -0.44 -23.93 -17.66
CA GLN A 93 0.85 -24.57 -17.92
C GLN A 93 1.91 -24.20 -16.86
N ILE A 94 1.91 -22.96 -16.36
CA ILE A 94 2.69 -22.57 -15.18
C ILE A 94 2.26 -23.35 -13.94
N GLU A 95 0.97 -23.53 -13.68
CA GLU A 95 0.49 -24.39 -12.58
C GLU A 95 0.95 -25.85 -12.73
N THR A 96 1.00 -26.37 -13.96
CA THR A 96 1.59 -27.69 -14.23
C THR A 96 3.09 -27.72 -13.88
N TYR A 97 3.85 -26.67 -14.22
CA TYR A 97 5.26 -26.57 -13.86
C TYR A 97 5.48 -26.47 -12.35
N LYS A 98 4.68 -25.68 -11.62
CA LYS A 98 4.76 -25.58 -10.15
C LYS A 98 4.66 -26.95 -9.46
N ASN A 99 3.93 -27.89 -10.07
CA ASN A 99 3.77 -29.27 -9.58
C ASN A 99 4.86 -30.25 -10.06
N GLU A 100 5.41 -30.08 -11.26
CA GLU A 100 6.32 -31.07 -11.87
C GLU A 100 7.80 -30.69 -11.91
N ILE A 101 8.13 -29.40 -11.86
CA ILE A 101 9.50 -28.86 -11.80
C ILE A 101 9.62 -27.86 -10.64
N THR A 102 9.24 -28.29 -9.44
CA THR A 102 9.22 -27.52 -8.19
C THR A 102 10.49 -26.72 -7.93
N ASP A 103 11.64 -27.28 -8.29
CA ASP A 103 12.96 -26.74 -7.95
C ASP A 103 13.29 -25.46 -8.73
N LEU A 104 12.70 -25.29 -9.93
CA LEU A 104 12.78 -24.05 -10.70
C LEU A 104 12.23 -22.86 -9.90
N PHE A 105 11.18 -23.09 -9.10
CA PHE A 105 10.46 -22.04 -8.39
C PHE A 105 11.04 -21.72 -7.01
N ILE A 106 12.17 -22.33 -6.63
CA ILE A 106 12.85 -21.99 -5.37
C ILE A 106 13.41 -20.55 -5.42
N PHE A 107 13.91 -20.09 -6.56
CA PHE A 107 14.46 -18.72 -6.72
C PHE A 107 13.52 -17.75 -7.44
N ASN A 108 12.30 -18.19 -7.75
CA ASN A 108 11.39 -17.42 -8.58
C ASN A 108 10.84 -16.19 -7.84
N GLU A 109 10.99 -15.02 -8.44
CA GLU A 109 10.43 -13.76 -7.98
C GLU A 109 9.17 -13.36 -8.76
N ALA A 110 9.10 -13.66 -10.05
CA ALA A 110 7.94 -13.34 -10.89
C ALA A 110 7.60 -14.42 -11.92
N LEU A 111 6.31 -14.56 -12.20
CA LEU A 111 5.75 -15.43 -13.22
C LEU A 111 5.04 -14.57 -14.26
N ILE A 112 5.32 -14.80 -15.53
CA ILE A 112 4.77 -14.04 -16.64
C ILE A 112 3.98 -14.98 -17.55
N ILE A 113 2.78 -14.56 -17.90
CA ILE A 113 1.91 -15.23 -18.88
C ILE A 113 1.57 -14.23 -19.99
N SER A 114 1.57 -14.67 -21.25
CA SER A 114 1.24 -13.78 -22.37
C SER A 114 0.80 -14.52 -23.62
N ASP A 115 -0.13 -13.90 -24.38
CA ASP A 115 -0.48 -14.24 -25.76
C ASP A 115 0.12 -13.24 -26.78
N GLY A 116 1.09 -12.43 -26.33
CA GLY A 116 1.67 -11.29 -27.04
C GLY A 116 0.91 -9.99 -26.80
N TYR A 117 -0.38 -9.95 -27.11
CA TYR A 117 -1.22 -8.75 -26.96
C TYR A 117 -1.45 -8.43 -25.48
N THR A 118 -1.86 -9.45 -24.74
CA THR A 118 -2.04 -9.46 -23.28
C THR A 118 -0.77 -9.97 -22.63
N ALA A 119 -0.32 -9.31 -21.57
CA ALA A 119 0.71 -9.84 -20.68
C ALA A 119 0.30 -9.61 -19.23
N ARG A 120 0.54 -10.59 -18.37
CA ARG A 120 0.29 -10.48 -16.92
C ARG A 120 1.47 -11.02 -16.12
N VAL A 121 1.77 -10.34 -15.02
CA VAL A 121 2.80 -10.72 -14.04
C VAL A 121 2.14 -11.09 -12.72
N GLY A 122 2.58 -12.18 -12.10
CA GLY A 122 2.04 -12.69 -10.84
C GLY A 122 3.11 -13.36 -9.98
N SER A 123 2.80 -13.52 -8.69
CA SER A 123 3.68 -14.19 -7.73
C SER A 123 3.56 -15.71 -7.81
N LEU A 124 4.49 -16.43 -7.16
CA LEU A 124 4.45 -17.89 -7.04
C LEU A 124 3.13 -18.44 -6.45
N THR A 125 2.45 -17.67 -5.58
CA THR A 125 1.17 -18.05 -4.96
C THR A 125 -0.04 -17.27 -5.49
N ALA A 126 0.13 -16.47 -6.54
CA ALA A 126 -0.97 -15.71 -7.14
C ALA A 126 -1.99 -16.64 -7.83
N ASN A 127 -3.27 -16.40 -7.57
CA ASN A 127 -4.38 -16.92 -8.39
C ASN A 127 -4.53 -16.04 -9.65
N LYS A 128 -5.46 -16.38 -10.55
CA LYS A 128 -5.71 -15.62 -11.79
C LYS A 128 -5.98 -14.13 -11.56
N GLU A 129 -6.73 -13.78 -10.52
CA GLU A 129 -7.07 -12.39 -10.15
C GLU A 129 -5.86 -11.57 -9.67
N ARG A 130 -4.76 -12.22 -9.28
CA ARG A 130 -3.51 -11.58 -8.84
C ARG A 130 -2.40 -11.65 -9.89
N PHE A 131 -2.74 -12.00 -11.13
CA PHE A 131 -1.90 -11.79 -12.29
C PHE A 131 -2.28 -10.46 -12.95
N MET A 132 -1.47 -9.42 -12.72
CA MET A 132 -1.75 -8.03 -13.07
C MET A 132 -1.05 -7.60 -14.37
N PRO A 133 -1.59 -6.62 -15.13
CA PRO A 133 -0.88 -6.03 -16.26
C PRO A 133 0.40 -5.29 -15.82
N TRP A 134 1.28 -5.02 -16.79
CA TRP A 134 2.41 -4.11 -16.61
C TRP A 134 2.43 -3.11 -17.78
N LEU A 135 1.90 -1.90 -17.54
CA LEU A 135 1.57 -0.93 -18.60
C LEU A 135 2.56 0.24 -18.71
N VAL A 136 3.60 0.26 -17.88
CA VAL A 136 4.59 1.34 -17.80
C VAL A 136 5.98 0.83 -18.17
N VAL A 137 6.80 1.65 -18.83
CA VAL A 137 8.20 1.35 -19.09
C VAL A 137 9.13 1.88 -17.98
N LYS A 138 9.17 3.20 -17.72
CA LYS A 138 10.14 3.81 -16.77
C LYS A 138 9.51 4.40 -15.51
N ASP A 139 8.43 5.13 -15.69
CA ASP A 139 7.74 6.01 -14.74
C ASP A 139 6.30 6.24 -15.24
N GLU A 140 5.43 6.80 -14.40
CA GLU A 140 3.98 6.82 -14.68
C GLU A 140 3.57 7.60 -15.95
N ASP A 141 4.46 8.44 -16.49
CA ASP A 141 4.30 9.17 -17.74
C ASP A 141 4.69 8.33 -18.99
N ASP A 142 5.57 7.34 -18.85
CA ASP A 142 6.00 6.42 -19.94
C ASP A 142 5.01 5.24 -20.09
N ARG A 143 3.75 5.57 -20.41
CA ARG A 143 2.63 4.65 -20.71
C ARG A 143 2.37 4.57 -22.24
N PRO A 144 2.78 3.48 -22.94
CA PRO A 144 2.51 3.31 -24.37
C PRO A 144 1.01 3.12 -24.66
N GLN A 145 0.45 3.89 -25.60
CA GLN A 145 -1.00 3.88 -25.86
C GLN A 145 -1.54 2.61 -26.55
N VAL A 146 -0.68 1.88 -27.27
CA VAL A 146 -0.97 0.62 -28.00
C VAL A 146 0.35 -0.07 -28.39
N GLN A 147 0.45 -1.39 -28.63
CA GLN A 147 -0.59 -2.44 -28.63
C GLN A 147 -0.15 -3.78 -28.00
N TRP A 148 1.14 -3.97 -27.71
CA TRP A 148 1.73 -5.25 -27.29
C TRP A 148 2.15 -5.20 -25.83
N GLN A 149 1.31 -5.67 -24.90
CA GLN A 149 1.63 -5.60 -23.47
C GLN A 149 2.88 -6.41 -23.11
N LEU A 150 3.20 -7.46 -23.87
CA LEU A 150 4.45 -8.21 -23.69
C LEU A 150 5.69 -7.34 -23.97
N GLU A 151 5.64 -6.44 -24.95
CA GLU A 151 6.74 -5.52 -25.24
C GLU A 151 6.91 -4.51 -24.11
N THR A 152 5.83 -3.91 -23.62
CA THR A 152 5.86 -2.99 -22.48
C THR A 152 6.40 -3.68 -21.23
N MET A 153 5.95 -4.89 -20.94
CA MET A 153 6.45 -5.70 -19.82
C MET A 153 7.94 -6.04 -19.96
N VAL A 154 8.41 -6.43 -21.14
CA VAL A 154 9.84 -6.74 -21.37
C VAL A 154 10.71 -5.48 -21.28
N ARG A 155 10.21 -4.32 -21.72
CA ARG A 155 10.95 -3.05 -21.65
C ARG A 155 10.94 -2.44 -20.24
N GLY A 156 9.87 -2.61 -19.47
CA GLY A 156 9.70 -2.05 -18.13
C GLY A 156 10.11 -3.01 -17.02
N PHE A 157 9.32 -4.06 -16.78
CA PHE A 157 9.53 -5.01 -15.68
C PHE A 157 10.90 -5.69 -15.73
N PHE A 158 11.41 -5.97 -16.93
CA PHE A 158 12.73 -6.59 -17.15
C PHE A 158 13.86 -5.58 -17.46
N ASP A 159 13.64 -4.27 -17.31
CA ASP A 159 14.77 -3.36 -17.18
C ASP A 159 15.64 -3.77 -15.99
N LYS A 160 16.95 -3.77 -16.17
CA LYS A 160 17.88 -4.37 -15.20
C LYS A 160 17.94 -3.59 -13.90
N GLU A 161 17.79 -2.27 -13.93
CA GLU A 161 17.81 -1.44 -12.72
C GLU A 161 16.46 -1.51 -12.01
N LEU A 162 15.36 -1.46 -12.77
CA LEU A 162 14.01 -1.59 -12.22
C LEU A 162 13.79 -2.98 -11.61
N LEU A 163 14.24 -4.05 -12.25
CA LEU A 163 14.11 -5.42 -11.75
C LEU A 163 14.88 -5.63 -10.44
N LEU A 164 16.10 -5.10 -10.30
CA LEU A 164 16.84 -5.18 -9.03
C LEU A 164 16.15 -4.40 -7.90
N ASN A 165 15.59 -3.22 -8.21
CA ASN A 165 14.77 -2.47 -7.25
C ASN A 165 13.48 -3.23 -6.88
N TYR A 166 12.83 -3.87 -7.86
CA TYR A 166 11.61 -4.65 -7.66
C TYR A 166 11.85 -5.83 -6.72
N ILE A 167 12.90 -6.63 -6.99
CA ILE A 167 13.32 -7.74 -6.12
C ILE A 167 13.64 -7.22 -4.70
N ARG A 168 14.26 -6.04 -4.58
CA ARG A 168 14.71 -5.50 -3.30
C ARG A 168 13.59 -5.01 -2.37
N TYR A 169 12.53 -4.44 -2.92
CA TYR A 169 11.55 -3.67 -2.15
C TYR A 169 10.08 -4.06 -2.38
N PHE A 170 9.76 -4.78 -3.45
CA PHE A 170 8.38 -4.97 -3.94
C PHE A 170 7.93 -6.43 -3.97
N VAL A 171 8.67 -7.30 -3.28
CA VAL A 171 8.31 -8.69 -2.99
C VAL A 171 8.07 -8.82 -1.48
N LEU A 172 6.92 -9.36 -1.11
CA LEU A 172 6.49 -9.54 0.28
C LEU A 172 6.07 -10.97 0.54
N PHE A 173 6.22 -11.42 1.78
CA PHE A 173 5.72 -12.71 2.25
C PHE A 173 4.88 -12.49 3.50
N GLU A 174 3.68 -13.04 3.51
CA GLU A 174 2.71 -12.97 4.59
C GLU A 174 2.41 -14.38 5.08
N GLU A 175 2.06 -14.53 6.37
CA GLU A 175 1.60 -15.78 6.95
C GLU A 175 0.14 -15.65 7.35
N GLU A 176 -0.74 -16.38 6.67
CA GLU A 176 -2.19 -16.40 6.92
C GLU A 176 -2.62 -17.86 7.19
N GLU A 177 -3.22 -18.12 8.35
CA GLU A 177 -3.64 -19.47 8.78
C GLU A 177 -2.54 -20.56 8.67
N GLY A 178 -1.27 -20.20 8.86
CA GLY A 178 -0.12 -21.11 8.72
C GLY A 178 0.29 -21.40 7.27
N LYS A 179 -0.26 -20.69 6.28
CA LYS A 179 0.16 -20.71 4.87
C LYS A 179 0.99 -19.46 4.57
N ILE A 180 2.12 -19.65 3.87
CA ILE A 180 2.91 -18.54 3.37
C ILE A 180 2.34 -18.08 2.03
N ILE A 181 1.96 -16.80 1.95
CA ILE A 181 1.48 -16.13 0.73
C ILE A 181 2.57 -15.17 0.26
N LYS A 182 3.05 -15.35 -0.98
CA LYS A 182 3.92 -14.38 -1.65
C LYS A 182 3.06 -13.34 -2.35
N LYS A 183 3.28 -12.06 -2.03
CA LYS A 183 2.67 -10.91 -2.70
C LYS A 183 3.78 -10.17 -3.46
N ILE A 184 3.48 -9.67 -4.64
CA ILE A 184 4.38 -8.80 -5.42
C ILE A 184 3.58 -7.57 -5.87
N ALA A 185 4.24 -6.42 -5.98
CA ALA A 185 3.56 -5.16 -6.23
C ALA A 185 3.14 -4.98 -7.71
N GLY A 186 1.96 -4.38 -7.94
CA GLY A 186 1.54 -3.94 -9.28
C GLY A 186 2.41 -2.79 -9.81
N TYR A 187 2.34 -2.53 -11.12
CA TYR A 187 3.15 -1.46 -11.74
C TYR A 187 2.82 -0.08 -11.13
N HIS A 188 1.54 0.19 -10.86
CA HIS A 188 1.07 1.41 -10.19
C HIS A 188 1.74 1.59 -8.82
N GLN A 189 1.82 0.53 -8.02
CA GLN A 189 2.49 0.56 -6.73
C GLN A 189 4.02 0.76 -6.89
N PHE A 190 4.63 0.09 -7.86
CA PHE A 190 6.08 0.16 -8.09
C PHE A 190 6.55 1.55 -8.49
N HIS A 191 5.92 2.17 -9.50
CA HIS A 191 6.32 3.47 -10.01
C HIS A 191 5.94 4.60 -9.03
N ALA A 192 4.72 4.59 -8.48
CA ALA A 192 4.28 5.56 -7.48
C ALA A 192 5.17 5.60 -6.22
N VAL A 193 5.56 4.44 -5.70
CA VAL A 193 6.42 4.37 -4.50
C VAL A 193 7.82 4.91 -4.78
N ARG A 194 8.39 4.64 -5.96
CA ARG A 194 9.71 5.17 -6.34
C ARG A 194 9.71 6.70 -6.38
N GLU A 195 8.68 7.30 -6.98
CA GLU A 195 8.55 8.76 -7.03
C GLU A 195 8.25 9.34 -5.63
N ALA A 196 7.39 8.68 -4.83
CA ALA A 196 7.14 9.09 -3.44
C ALA A 196 8.42 9.11 -2.59
N VAL A 197 9.28 8.10 -2.69
CA VAL A 197 10.56 8.08 -1.96
C VAL A 197 11.46 9.25 -2.39
N LYS A 198 11.54 9.53 -3.70
CA LYS A 198 12.31 10.66 -4.25
C LYS A 198 11.80 12.01 -3.73
N VAL A 199 10.49 12.27 -3.84
CA VAL A 199 9.86 13.51 -3.34
C VAL A 199 10.04 13.65 -1.82
N THR A 200 9.96 12.56 -1.05
CA THR A 200 10.21 12.59 0.40
C THR A 200 11.65 12.95 0.76
N ILE A 201 12.66 12.45 0.03
CA ILE A 201 14.07 12.81 0.26
C ILE A 201 14.26 14.32 0.04
N GLU A 202 13.71 14.85 -1.05
CA GLU A 202 13.78 16.28 -1.38
C GLU A 202 13.06 17.13 -0.30
N ALA A 203 11.84 16.73 0.08
CA ALA A 203 11.02 17.39 1.09
C ALA A 203 11.61 17.38 2.51
N SER A 204 12.32 16.31 2.88
CA SER A 204 12.94 16.11 4.21
C SER A 204 14.37 16.67 4.30
N SER A 205 14.95 17.13 3.19
CA SER A 205 16.24 17.81 3.21
C SER A 205 16.21 19.07 4.10
N SER A 206 17.36 19.55 4.56
CA SER A 206 17.43 20.71 5.47
C SER A 206 16.86 22.02 4.89
N ASN A 207 16.75 22.11 3.55
CA ASN A 207 16.12 23.21 2.82
C ASN A 207 14.78 22.81 2.18
N GLY A 208 14.29 21.61 2.50
CA GLY A 208 13.07 21.03 1.96
C GLY A 208 11.81 21.71 2.47
N ASN A 209 10.72 21.54 1.73
CA ASN A 209 9.42 22.16 2.01
C ASN A 209 8.57 21.38 3.02
N LYS A 210 9.06 20.25 3.56
CA LYS A 210 8.35 19.32 4.47
C LYS A 210 7.08 18.68 3.88
N LYS A 211 6.92 18.74 2.56
CA LYS A 211 5.74 18.31 1.81
C LYS A 211 6.10 17.20 0.84
N ALA A 212 5.90 15.96 1.27
CA ALA A 212 6.23 14.75 0.53
C ALA A 212 5.12 14.30 -0.46
N GLY A 213 4.05 15.08 -0.57
CA GLY A 213 2.98 14.97 -1.56
C GLY A 213 1.82 14.06 -1.16
N VAL A 214 0.86 13.94 -2.08
CA VAL A 214 -0.32 13.07 -1.95
C VAL A 214 -0.19 11.83 -2.84
N PHE A 215 -0.38 10.66 -2.25
CA PHE A 215 -0.46 9.36 -2.90
C PHE A 215 -1.94 8.94 -2.98
N TRP A 216 -2.61 9.19 -4.11
CA TRP A 216 -4.04 8.87 -4.26
C TRP A 216 -4.22 7.61 -5.10
N HIS A 217 -4.44 6.49 -4.42
CA HIS A 217 -4.68 5.17 -5.04
C HIS A 217 -6.01 4.62 -4.51
N THR A 218 -6.93 4.25 -5.40
CA THR A 218 -8.31 3.89 -5.02
C THR A 218 -8.41 2.79 -3.97
N GLN A 219 -9.49 2.75 -3.19
CA GLN A 219 -9.68 1.71 -2.18
C GLN A 219 -9.67 0.31 -2.80
N GLY A 220 -8.94 -0.64 -2.19
CA GLY A 220 -8.75 -2.00 -2.72
C GLY A 220 -7.56 -2.18 -3.66
N SER A 221 -6.97 -1.11 -4.19
CA SER A 221 -5.79 -1.14 -5.10
C SER A 221 -4.48 -1.64 -4.46
N GLY A 222 -4.45 -1.86 -3.15
CA GLY A 222 -3.29 -2.33 -2.40
C GLY A 222 -2.47 -1.26 -1.66
N LYS A 223 -3.03 -0.09 -1.34
CA LYS A 223 -2.35 1.00 -0.60
C LYS A 223 -1.43 0.55 0.54
N SER A 224 -1.85 -0.38 1.39
CA SER A 224 -1.05 -0.87 2.54
C SER A 224 0.26 -1.56 2.11
N ILE A 225 0.26 -2.27 0.97
CA ILE A 225 1.47 -2.81 0.36
C ILE A 225 2.37 -1.67 -0.14
N SER A 226 1.79 -0.66 -0.79
CA SER A 226 2.53 0.53 -1.24
C SER A 226 3.19 1.26 -0.07
N MET A 227 2.52 1.38 1.08
CA MET A 227 3.08 1.94 2.31
C MET A 227 4.25 1.12 2.87
N CYS A 228 4.13 -0.22 2.91
CA CYS A 228 5.25 -1.09 3.33
C CYS A 228 6.45 -0.97 2.39
N CYS A 229 6.23 -0.97 1.07
CA CYS A 229 7.28 -0.80 0.06
C CYS A 229 7.95 0.58 0.20
N TYR A 230 7.16 1.64 0.36
CA TYR A 230 7.62 3.00 0.59
C TYR A 230 8.47 3.11 1.86
N ALA A 231 7.97 2.61 3.00
CA ALA A 231 8.69 2.60 4.26
C ALA A 231 10.01 1.81 4.15
N GLY A 232 9.95 0.58 3.61
CA GLY A 232 11.11 -0.28 3.44
C GLY A 232 12.17 0.26 2.48
N MET A 233 11.74 0.99 1.44
CA MET A 233 12.63 1.66 0.51
C MET A 233 13.24 2.92 1.15
N LEU A 234 12.43 3.79 1.78
CA LEU A 234 12.85 5.04 2.39
C LEU A 234 13.83 4.84 3.56
N LEU A 235 13.59 3.85 4.42
CA LEU A 235 14.47 3.46 5.54
C LEU A 235 15.87 3.04 5.08
N GLN A 236 16.03 2.66 3.82
CA GLN A 236 17.30 2.20 3.24
C GLN A 236 18.02 3.28 2.41
N GLN A 237 17.48 4.50 2.31
CA GLN A 237 18.12 5.62 1.63
C GLN A 237 19.15 6.29 2.54
N LYS A 238 20.35 6.56 2.00
CA LYS A 238 21.47 7.11 2.78
C LYS A 238 21.22 8.57 3.15
N GLU A 239 20.59 9.28 2.23
CA GLU A 239 20.14 10.66 2.27
C GLU A 239 19.23 10.94 3.48
N MET A 240 18.45 9.94 3.91
CA MET A 240 17.53 10.04 5.04
C MET A 240 18.18 9.80 6.41
N ASN A 241 19.47 9.41 6.46
CA ASN A 241 20.24 9.25 7.70
C ASN A 241 19.54 8.42 8.80
N ASN A 242 19.01 7.25 8.46
CA ASN A 242 18.21 6.39 9.34
C ASN A 242 16.97 7.11 9.92
N PRO A 243 15.95 7.39 9.09
CA PRO A 243 14.82 8.23 9.46
C PRO A 243 13.88 7.53 10.45
N THR A 244 13.11 8.33 11.18
CA THR A 244 12.00 7.83 12.01
C THR A 244 10.70 7.97 11.22
N LEU A 245 9.96 6.87 11.06
CA LEU A 245 8.65 6.90 10.41
C LEU A 245 7.54 6.95 11.47
N VAL A 246 6.57 7.84 11.28
CA VAL A 246 5.38 7.95 12.13
C VAL A 246 4.16 7.68 11.26
N VAL A 247 3.57 6.49 11.39
CA VAL A 247 2.36 6.11 10.68
C VAL A 247 1.17 6.58 11.50
N VAL A 248 0.33 7.43 10.90
CA VAL A 248 -0.83 8.04 11.54
C VAL A 248 -2.11 7.52 10.88
N THR A 249 -2.99 6.97 11.71
CA THR A 249 -4.32 6.50 11.31
C THR A 249 -5.41 7.28 12.06
N ASP A 250 -6.63 7.28 11.52
CA ASP A 250 -7.78 7.99 12.12
C ASP A 250 -8.45 7.16 13.23
N ARG A 251 -8.38 5.82 13.12
CA ARG A 251 -9.09 4.86 13.97
C ARG A 251 -8.20 3.72 14.45
N ASN A 252 -8.44 3.28 15.68
CA ASN A 252 -7.71 2.18 16.33
C ASN A 252 -7.85 0.82 15.60
N ASP A 253 -8.92 0.59 14.85
CA ASP A 253 -9.15 -0.64 14.08
C ASP A 253 -8.34 -0.67 12.77
N LEU A 254 -8.28 0.45 12.06
CA LEU A 254 -7.38 0.67 10.92
C LEU A 254 -5.91 0.60 11.34
N ASP A 255 -5.57 1.19 12.49
CA ASP A 255 -4.24 1.13 13.11
C ASP A 255 -3.78 -0.33 13.27
N GLY A 256 -4.63 -1.20 13.80
CA GLY A 256 -4.33 -2.62 14.00
C GLY A 256 -4.08 -3.40 12.70
N GLN A 257 -4.86 -3.17 11.64
CA GLN A 257 -4.69 -3.86 10.35
C GLN A 257 -3.41 -3.42 9.63
N LEU A 258 -3.13 -2.11 9.61
CA LEU A 258 -1.93 -1.59 8.97
C LEU A 258 -0.67 -1.96 9.77
N PHE A 259 -0.75 -1.94 11.11
CA PHE A 259 0.31 -2.42 12.00
C PHE A 259 0.63 -3.91 11.77
N ALA A 260 -0.40 -4.77 11.65
CA ALA A 260 -0.21 -6.18 11.32
C ALA A 260 0.48 -6.38 9.95
N THR A 261 0.10 -5.56 8.95
CA THR A 261 0.73 -5.57 7.62
C THR A 261 2.22 -5.18 7.68
N PHE A 262 2.57 -4.16 8.48
CA PHE A 262 3.96 -3.78 8.73
C PHE A 262 4.71 -4.84 9.56
N GLY A 263 4.05 -5.51 10.49
CA GLY A 263 4.60 -6.63 11.25
C GLY A 263 4.99 -7.81 10.35
N ALA A 264 4.15 -8.17 9.38
CA ALA A 264 4.48 -9.17 8.36
C ALA A 264 5.66 -8.73 7.47
N ALA A 265 5.83 -7.42 7.26
CA ALA A 265 6.90 -6.83 6.44
C ALA A 265 8.22 -6.56 7.19
N GLU A 266 8.42 -7.06 8.43
CA GLU A 266 9.63 -6.79 9.25
C GLU A 266 10.95 -7.08 8.50
N GLU A 267 10.96 -8.09 7.61
CA GLU A 267 12.13 -8.44 6.81
C GLU A 267 12.56 -7.35 5.81
N LEU A 268 11.58 -6.67 5.20
CA LEU A 268 11.75 -5.54 4.28
C LEU A 268 12.13 -4.27 5.04
N LEU A 269 11.46 -4.03 6.17
CA LEU A 269 11.64 -2.86 7.03
C LEU A 269 12.97 -2.89 7.82
N LYS A 270 13.54 -4.09 7.99
CA LYS A 270 14.75 -4.40 8.79
C LYS A 270 14.66 -4.00 10.27
N GLN A 271 13.47 -3.63 10.73
CA GLN A 271 13.16 -3.24 12.09
C GLN A 271 11.67 -3.47 12.37
N ARG A 272 11.35 -3.72 13.63
CA ARG A 272 9.98 -3.94 14.08
C ARG A 272 9.27 -2.61 14.32
N ALA A 273 8.02 -2.51 13.85
CA ALA A 273 7.15 -1.39 14.18
C ALA A 273 6.69 -1.48 15.65
N VAL A 274 6.49 -0.34 16.29
CA VAL A 274 5.87 -0.21 17.62
C VAL A 274 4.59 0.60 17.51
N GLN A 275 3.58 0.26 18.29
CA GLN A 275 2.31 0.98 18.37
C GLN A 275 2.28 1.75 19.69
N ALA A 276 2.04 3.06 19.63
CA ALA A 276 1.90 3.88 20.84
C ALA A 276 0.57 3.52 21.52
N GLU A 277 0.58 3.14 22.79
CA GLU A 277 -0.64 2.75 23.52
C GLU A 277 -1.52 3.97 23.82
N ASP A 278 -0.92 5.03 24.37
CA ASP A 278 -1.60 6.28 24.78
C ASP A 278 -0.79 7.55 24.44
N ARG A 279 -1.18 8.70 25.03
CA ARG A 279 -0.53 10.01 24.81
C ARG A 279 0.88 10.08 25.45
N GLU A 280 1.07 9.48 26.62
CA GLU A 280 2.33 9.50 27.36
C GLU A 280 3.34 8.55 26.71
N ASP A 281 2.88 7.39 26.24
CA ASP A 281 3.71 6.48 25.46
C ASP A 281 4.14 7.10 24.13
N LEU A 282 3.23 7.75 23.39
CA LEU A 282 3.60 8.48 22.17
C LEU A 282 4.67 9.56 22.46
N ARG A 283 4.51 10.32 23.56
CA ARG A 283 5.48 11.32 23.99
C ARG A 283 6.86 10.73 24.22
N ARG A 284 6.93 9.64 24.99
CA ARG A 284 8.16 8.88 25.25
C ARG A 284 8.79 8.37 23.95
N LEU A 285 8.01 7.67 23.12
CA LEU A 285 8.47 7.04 21.88
C LEU A 285 9.04 8.00 20.84
N LEU A 286 8.62 9.28 20.88
CA LEU A 286 9.15 10.35 20.03
C LEU A 286 10.34 11.08 20.68
N ALA A 287 10.26 11.42 21.97
CA ALA A 287 11.29 12.17 22.68
C ALA A 287 12.59 11.36 22.89
N GLU A 288 12.49 10.06 23.13
CA GLU A 288 13.65 9.16 23.30
C GLU A 288 14.30 8.76 21.95
N ARG A 289 13.75 9.19 20.81
CA ARG A 289 14.16 8.69 19.48
C ARG A 289 15.26 9.51 18.83
N GLU A 290 16.51 9.13 19.09
CA GLU A 290 17.68 9.76 18.45
C GLU A 290 17.82 9.38 16.95
N ALA A 291 17.48 8.15 16.56
CA ALA A 291 17.51 7.69 15.16
C ALA A 291 16.57 6.50 14.92
N GLY A 292 16.16 6.29 13.66
CA GLY A 292 15.37 5.12 13.24
C GLY A 292 13.98 5.01 13.89
N GLY A 293 13.36 3.85 13.73
CA GLY A 293 12.06 3.49 14.32
C GLY A 293 10.88 3.69 13.39
N ILE A 294 9.87 2.84 13.55
CA ILE A 294 8.54 2.97 12.93
C ILE A 294 7.52 2.99 14.07
N ILE A 295 6.80 4.10 14.22
CA ILE A 295 5.84 4.35 15.30
C ILE A 295 4.45 4.45 14.69
N PHE A 296 3.54 3.58 15.11
CA PHE A 296 2.10 3.65 14.80
C PHE A 296 1.39 4.43 15.90
N THR A 297 0.50 5.34 15.49
CA THR A 297 -0.30 6.15 16.40
C THR A 297 -1.56 6.65 15.70
N THR A 298 -2.52 7.12 16.48
CA THR A 298 -3.66 7.88 15.95
C THR A 298 -3.43 9.38 16.10
N VAL A 299 -4.12 10.19 15.28
CA VAL A 299 -3.98 11.65 15.29
C VAL A 299 -4.35 12.27 16.66
N GLN A 300 -5.32 11.69 17.36
CA GLN A 300 -5.84 12.21 18.64
C GLN A 300 -4.84 12.04 19.79
N LYS A 301 -3.84 11.16 19.66
CA LYS A 301 -2.79 10.97 20.68
C LYS A 301 -1.82 12.16 20.78
N PHE A 302 -1.77 13.03 19.76
CA PHE A 302 -1.04 14.30 19.78
C PHE A 302 -1.74 15.43 20.55
N SER A 303 -2.90 15.19 21.17
CA SER A 303 -3.55 16.20 22.02
C SER A 303 -2.65 16.59 23.21
N PRO A 304 -2.63 17.86 23.63
CA PRO A 304 -1.99 18.26 24.89
C PRO A 304 -2.51 17.46 26.09
N LEU A 305 -1.69 17.39 27.14
CA LEU A 305 -2.09 16.82 28.42
C LEU A 305 -2.91 17.83 29.24
N GLU A 306 -3.53 17.34 30.32
CA GLU A 306 -4.34 18.18 31.20
C GLU A 306 -3.47 19.25 31.88
N GLY A 307 -3.80 20.52 31.67
CA GLY A 307 -3.02 21.67 32.17
C GLY A 307 -1.97 22.24 31.20
N GLU A 308 -1.89 21.75 29.95
CA GLU A 308 -1.02 22.34 28.91
C GLU A 308 -1.80 23.23 27.93
N ASP A 309 -1.40 24.49 27.80
CA ASP A 309 -1.97 25.43 26.81
C ASP A 309 -1.50 25.17 25.36
N ALA A 310 -0.39 24.45 25.19
CA ALA A 310 0.21 24.12 23.89
C ALA A 310 0.99 22.80 23.97
N HIS A 311 1.11 22.10 22.85
CA HIS A 311 1.90 20.87 22.81
C HIS A 311 3.41 21.20 22.80
N PRO A 312 4.24 20.59 23.66
CA PRO A 312 5.68 20.76 23.63
C PRO A 312 6.30 20.12 22.37
N ILE A 313 7.45 20.63 21.95
CA ILE A 313 8.28 19.96 20.95
C ILE A 313 8.81 18.66 21.57
N LEU A 314 8.51 17.53 20.94
CA LEU A 314 9.01 16.21 21.33
C LEU A 314 10.29 15.86 20.58
N ASN A 315 10.36 16.18 19.29
CA ASN A 315 11.53 15.87 18.47
C ASN A 315 11.63 16.85 17.29
N ASP A 316 12.75 17.55 17.16
CA ASP A 316 12.98 18.58 16.14
C ASP A 316 13.83 18.09 14.95
N ARG A 317 14.10 16.79 14.85
CA ARG A 317 14.80 16.19 13.71
C ARG A 317 14.04 16.38 12.39
N HIS A 318 14.78 16.69 11.32
CA HIS A 318 14.22 16.82 9.97
C HIS A 318 13.97 15.46 9.29
N ASN A 319 14.69 14.41 9.69
CA ASN A 319 14.52 13.06 9.16
C ASN A 319 13.44 12.26 9.92
N ILE A 320 12.33 12.93 10.23
CA ILE A 320 11.08 12.31 10.68
C ILE A 320 10.09 12.41 9.51
N VAL A 321 9.41 11.31 9.18
CA VAL A 321 8.43 11.28 8.10
C VAL A 321 7.11 10.76 8.62
N VAL A 322 6.09 11.62 8.58
CA VAL A 322 4.70 11.30 8.91
C VAL A 322 4.02 10.73 7.67
N ILE A 323 3.48 9.53 7.82
CA ILE A 323 2.72 8.80 6.81
C ILE A 323 1.26 8.78 7.28
N SER A 324 0.38 9.59 6.67
CA SER A 324 -1.05 9.50 6.96
C SER A 324 -1.70 8.44 6.08
N ASP A 325 -2.50 7.54 6.68
CA ASP A 325 -3.55 6.83 5.94
C ASP A 325 -4.83 7.68 5.89
N GLU A 326 -5.69 7.40 4.91
CA GLU A 326 -6.92 8.13 4.54
C GLU A 326 -6.86 9.65 4.78
N ALA A 327 -5.82 10.28 4.24
CA ALA A 327 -5.51 11.69 4.40
C ALA A 327 -6.65 12.60 3.89
N HIS A 328 -7.51 13.05 4.81
CA HIS A 328 -8.72 13.79 4.49
C HIS A 328 -8.90 15.09 5.29
N ARG A 329 -9.74 15.97 4.75
CA ARG A 329 -9.98 17.36 5.21
C ARG A 329 -10.25 17.49 6.71
N SER A 330 -10.97 16.55 7.31
CA SER A 330 -11.34 16.55 8.74
C SER A 330 -10.14 16.34 9.67
N GLN A 331 -9.16 15.52 9.27
CA GLN A 331 -8.01 15.15 10.10
C GLN A 331 -6.96 16.28 10.19
N TYR A 332 -6.79 17.05 9.10
CA TYR A 332 -5.66 17.98 8.94
C TYR A 332 -6.03 19.47 8.97
N GLY A 333 -7.23 19.79 9.46
CA GLY A 333 -7.71 21.18 9.61
C GLY A 333 -6.86 22.04 10.54
N LEU A 334 -6.02 22.91 9.96
CA LEU A 334 -5.21 23.91 10.70
C LEU A 334 -6.01 25.13 11.21
N LYS A 335 -7.32 25.18 10.93
CA LYS A 335 -8.19 26.32 11.27
C LYS A 335 -8.51 26.31 12.76
N ALA A 336 -8.19 27.40 13.45
CA ALA A 336 -8.54 27.58 14.85
C ALA A 336 -10.05 27.87 14.98
N LYS A 337 -10.78 27.08 15.78
CA LYS A 337 -12.16 27.39 16.18
C LYS A 337 -12.11 28.19 17.49
N LEU A 338 -12.83 29.30 17.57
CA LEU A 338 -12.95 30.10 18.78
C LEU A 338 -14.09 29.52 19.64
N GLN A 339 -13.76 28.86 20.75
CA GLN A 339 -14.72 28.38 21.74
C GLN A 339 -14.50 29.11 23.07
N ASN A 340 -15.56 29.67 23.65
CA ASN A 340 -15.54 30.32 24.97
C ASN A 340 -14.44 31.38 25.17
N GLY A 341 -14.03 32.07 24.09
CA GLY A 341 -12.97 33.08 24.10
C GLY A 341 -11.54 32.54 23.94
N VAL A 342 -11.38 31.22 23.80
CA VAL A 342 -10.10 30.54 23.59
C VAL A 342 -10.04 29.95 22.18
N TYR A 343 -8.88 30.06 21.52
CA TYR A 343 -8.64 29.43 20.22
C TYR A 343 -8.24 27.96 20.41
N LYS A 344 -9.13 27.02 20.07
CA LYS A 344 -8.79 25.60 19.92
C LYS A 344 -8.29 25.33 18.51
N PHE A 345 -7.31 24.45 18.38
CA PHE A 345 -6.72 24.05 17.10
C PHE A 345 -6.92 22.54 16.89
N GLY A 346 -7.00 22.10 15.62
CA GLY A 346 -7.14 20.67 15.31
C GLY A 346 -5.88 19.86 15.64
N TYR A 347 -6.05 18.54 15.84
CA TYR A 347 -4.98 17.61 16.23
C TYR A 347 -3.72 17.68 15.35
N ALA A 348 -3.88 17.91 14.04
CA ALA A 348 -2.75 18.08 13.11
C ALA A 348 -1.86 19.30 13.42
N LYS A 349 -2.37 20.35 14.08
CA LYS A 349 -1.50 21.42 14.58
C LYS A 349 -0.65 20.89 15.74
N HIS A 350 -1.25 20.22 16.73
CA HIS A 350 -0.50 19.69 17.86
C HIS A 350 0.57 18.68 17.44
N MET A 351 0.30 17.87 16.40
CA MET A 351 1.31 17.02 15.76
C MET A 351 2.48 17.84 15.17
N ARG A 352 2.19 18.95 14.48
CA ARG A 352 3.23 19.85 13.96
C ARG A 352 3.97 20.60 15.06
N ASP A 353 3.30 20.98 16.15
CA ASP A 353 3.94 21.58 17.32
C ASP A 353 4.88 20.55 18.00
N ALA A 354 4.51 19.25 18.00
CA ALA A 354 5.30 18.15 18.54
C ALA A 354 6.54 17.77 17.70
N ILE A 355 6.40 17.70 16.37
CA ILE A 355 7.45 17.30 15.43
C ILE A 355 7.62 18.33 14.29
N PRO A 356 8.09 19.56 14.61
CA PRO A 356 8.00 20.73 13.72
C PRO A 356 8.85 20.67 12.45
N ASN A 357 9.79 19.73 12.37
CA ASN A 357 10.66 19.54 11.21
C ASN A 357 10.36 18.26 10.41
N ALA A 358 9.35 17.48 10.79
CA ALA A 358 8.95 16.31 10.03
C ALA A 358 8.38 16.66 8.64
N SER A 359 8.59 15.76 7.68
CA SER A 359 7.91 15.77 6.38
C SER A 359 6.61 14.98 6.41
N PHE A 360 5.62 15.39 5.62
CA PHE A 360 4.29 14.77 5.59
C PHE A 360 3.97 14.22 4.21
N ILE A 361 3.64 12.92 4.13
CA ILE A 361 3.03 12.26 2.96
C ILE A 361 1.64 11.77 3.32
N GLY A 362 0.68 11.99 2.42
CA GLY A 362 -0.73 11.61 2.62
C GLY A 362 -1.14 10.53 1.65
N PHE A 363 -1.52 9.35 2.14
CA PHE A 363 -2.15 8.30 1.34
C PHE A 363 -3.67 8.44 1.44
N THR A 364 -4.38 8.33 0.32
CA THR A 364 -5.84 8.47 0.28
C THR A 364 -6.48 7.49 -0.72
N GLY A 365 -7.62 6.91 -0.32
CA GLY A 365 -8.46 6.10 -1.20
C GLY A 365 -9.39 6.91 -2.11
N THR A 366 -9.70 8.16 -1.76
CA THR A 366 -10.68 8.98 -2.50
C THR A 366 -10.06 10.26 -3.08
N PRO A 367 -10.58 10.78 -4.21
CA PRO A 367 -10.15 12.05 -4.77
C PRO A 367 -10.36 13.18 -3.76
N ILE A 368 -9.26 13.80 -3.36
CA ILE A 368 -9.33 15.11 -2.73
C ILE A 368 -9.79 16.10 -3.81
N SER A 369 -10.78 16.95 -3.50
CA SER A 369 -11.34 17.91 -4.47
C SER A 369 -10.26 18.74 -5.18
N LEU A 370 -10.44 19.04 -6.47
CA LEU A 370 -9.55 19.95 -7.20
C LEU A 370 -9.57 21.39 -6.64
N GLU A 371 -10.54 21.73 -5.79
CA GLU A 371 -10.57 22.98 -5.02
C GLU A 371 -9.88 22.88 -3.65
N ASP A 372 -9.48 21.68 -3.22
CA ASP A 372 -8.88 21.40 -1.92
C ASP A 372 -7.43 21.91 -1.86
N LYS A 373 -7.34 23.19 -1.50
CA LYS A 373 -6.10 23.87 -1.13
C LYS A 373 -5.60 23.44 0.25
N ASP A 374 -6.48 22.97 1.13
CA ASP A 374 -6.13 22.70 2.53
C ASP A 374 -5.26 21.43 2.62
N THR A 375 -5.63 20.32 1.96
CA THR A 375 -4.84 19.09 1.96
C THR A 375 -3.50 19.26 1.22
N ARG A 376 -3.47 19.96 0.08
CA ARG A 376 -2.22 20.32 -0.63
C ARG A 376 -1.36 21.35 0.14
N SER A 377 -1.97 22.17 1.00
CA SER A 377 -1.22 23.03 1.92
C SER A 377 -0.47 22.21 2.98
N VAL A 378 -0.95 21.01 3.31
CA VAL A 378 -0.37 20.12 4.32
C VAL A 378 0.67 19.19 3.71
N PHE A 379 0.30 18.44 2.68
CA PHE A 379 1.13 17.36 2.13
C PHE A 379 1.94 17.78 0.90
N GLY A 380 1.47 18.74 0.09
CA GLY A 380 2.04 19.06 -1.22
C GLY A 380 1.12 18.59 -2.37
N GLU A 381 1.60 18.70 -3.61
CA GLU A 381 0.86 18.23 -4.79
C GLU A 381 0.78 16.69 -4.86
N TYR A 382 0.00 16.16 -5.80
CA TYR A 382 -0.05 14.73 -6.05
C TYR A 382 1.29 14.20 -6.56
N VAL A 383 1.74 13.09 -5.97
CA VAL A 383 2.90 12.30 -6.39
C VAL A 383 2.48 11.26 -7.44
N SER A 384 1.33 10.64 -7.21
CA SER A 384 0.76 9.59 -8.06
C SER A 384 -0.76 9.57 -7.89
N ILE A 385 -1.45 9.27 -9.00
CA ILE A 385 -2.89 9.09 -9.06
C ILE A 385 -3.16 7.75 -9.75
N TYR A 386 -3.88 6.87 -9.06
CA TYR A 386 -4.40 5.61 -9.58
C TYR A 386 -5.85 5.50 -9.14
N ASP A 387 -6.75 6.03 -9.97
CA ASP A 387 -8.15 6.22 -9.62
C ASP A 387 -8.99 4.94 -9.79
N ILE A 388 -10.31 5.07 -9.65
CA ILE A 388 -11.23 3.93 -9.78
C ILE A 388 -11.36 3.43 -11.22
N GLN A 389 -11.11 4.27 -12.23
CA GLN A 389 -11.18 3.88 -13.63
C GLN A 389 -9.93 3.06 -14.01
N ASP A 390 -8.73 3.60 -13.75
CA ASP A 390 -7.46 2.89 -13.93
C ASP A 390 -7.50 1.51 -13.23
N ALA A 391 -7.95 1.48 -11.97
CA ALA A 391 -8.00 0.25 -11.18
C ALA A 391 -9.03 -0.79 -11.66
N VAL A 392 -10.13 -0.37 -12.30
CA VAL A 392 -11.11 -1.27 -12.91
C VAL A 392 -10.61 -1.78 -14.26
N ASP A 393 -10.03 -0.91 -15.09
CA ASP A 393 -9.52 -1.27 -16.42
C ASP A 393 -8.32 -2.24 -16.33
N ASP A 394 -7.47 -2.07 -15.30
CA ASP A 394 -6.37 -3.00 -14.99
C ASP A 394 -6.82 -4.30 -14.30
N GLY A 395 -8.07 -4.37 -13.84
CA GLY A 395 -8.60 -5.51 -13.06
C GLY A 395 -8.10 -5.58 -11.61
N ALA A 396 -7.53 -4.48 -11.08
CA ALA A 396 -7.12 -4.39 -9.67
C ALA A 396 -8.31 -4.37 -8.70
N THR A 397 -9.44 -3.82 -9.16
CA THR A 397 -10.71 -3.71 -8.42
C THR A 397 -11.89 -4.09 -9.29
N VAL A 398 -12.98 -4.56 -8.68
CA VAL A 398 -14.23 -4.86 -9.40
C VAL A 398 -15.07 -3.59 -9.64
N PRO A 399 -15.84 -3.49 -10.74
CA PRO A 399 -16.74 -2.36 -10.98
C PRO A 399 -17.81 -2.21 -9.90
N ILE A 400 -18.07 -0.97 -9.47
CA ILE A 400 -19.15 -0.65 -8.51
C ILE A 400 -20.38 -0.17 -9.28
N TYR A 401 -21.51 -0.84 -9.07
CA TYR A 401 -22.80 -0.46 -9.65
C TYR A 401 -23.71 0.14 -8.56
N TYR A 402 -24.07 1.42 -8.72
CA TYR A 402 -24.98 2.11 -7.81
C TYR A 402 -26.43 1.97 -8.28
N GLU A 403 -27.26 1.28 -7.50
CA GLU A 403 -28.71 1.20 -7.71
C GLU A 403 -29.45 1.93 -6.58
N SER A 404 -30.10 3.05 -6.91
CA SER A 404 -30.85 3.84 -5.94
C SER A 404 -32.22 3.20 -5.61
N ARG A 405 -32.27 2.41 -4.54
CA ARG A 405 -33.50 1.77 -4.04
C ARG A 405 -34.22 2.63 -3.00
N LEU A 406 -35.18 3.44 -3.47
CA LEU A 406 -36.01 4.29 -2.61
C LEU A 406 -37.23 3.52 -2.08
N ALA A 407 -37.24 3.24 -0.78
CA ALA A 407 -38.43 2.79 -0.07
C ALA A 407 -39.48 3.94 -0.06
N LYS A 408 -40.52 3.82 -0.89
CA LYS A 408 -41.61 4.79 -0.98
C LYS A 408 -42.50 4.73 0.26
N LEU A 409 -42.18 5.55 1.25
CA LEU A 409 -43.15 6.05 2.22
C LEU A 409 -43.40 7.54 1.96
N ASP A 410 -44.61 8.00 2.26
CA ASP A 410 -44.96 9.41 2.39
C ASP A 410 -44.27 10.01 3.63
N LEU A 411 -42.95 10.14 3.54
CA LEU A 411 -42.11 10.85 4.49
C LEU A 411 -41.67 12.18 3.87
N ASN A 412 -41.70 13.24 4.69
CA ASN A 412 -41.36 14.58 4.25
C ASN A 412 -39.84 14.67 4.02
N HIS A 413 -39.41 14.45 2.77
CA HIS A 413 -37.99 14.40 2.38
C HIS A 413 -37.22 15.63 2.86
N ASP A 414 -37.79 16.83 2.67
CA ASP A 414 -37.26 18.11 3.13
C ASP A 414 -36.98 18.17 4.64
N GLU A 415 -37.73 17.44 5.47
CA GLU A 415 -37.46 17.37 6.92
C GLU A 415 -36.35 16.39 7.25
N ILE A 416 -36.30 15.23 6.58
CA ILE A 416 -35.24 14.23 6.79
C ILE A 416 -33.88 14.78 6.35
N GLU A 417 -33.82 15.45 5.20
CA GLU A 417 -32.59 16.02 4.65
C GLU A 417 -32.07 17.18 5.52
N LYS A 418 -32.98 18.03 6.05
CA LYS A 418 -32.62 19.07 7.03
C LYS A 418 -32.14 18.48 8.36
N LEU A 419 -32.82 17.47 8.90
CA LEU A 419 -32.42 16.80 10.15
C LEU A 419 -31.08 16.06 10.00
N SER A 420 -30.81 15.42 8.85
CA SER A 420 -29.50 14.81 8.58
C SER A 420 -28.41 15.88 8.52
N SER A 421 -28.63 16.94 7.72
CA SER A 421 -27.65 18.04 7.58
C SER A 421 -27.32 18.70 8.92
N GLN A 422 -28.33 18.92 9.77
CA GLN A 422 -28.16 19.46 11.13
C GLN A 422 -27.41 18.51 12.06
N VAL A 423 -27.65 17.20 11.93
CA VAL A 423 -26.92 16.19 12.70
C VAL A 423 -25.46 16.11 12.27
N ASP A 424 -25.19 16.05 10.96
CA ASP A 424 -23.83 15.94 10.41
C ASP A 424 -22.98 17.18 10.76
N GLU A 425 -23.54 18.39 10.63
CA GLU A 425 -22.90 19.66 11.01
C GLU A 425 -22.57 19.75 12.52
N VAL A 426 -23.29 19.01 13.35
CA VAL A 426 -23.12 19.01 14.81
C VAL A 426 -22.21 17.88 15.31
N VAL A 427 -22.20 16.72 14.64
CA VAL A 427 -21.28 15.61 14.95
C VAL A 427 -19.82 15.97 14.63
N GLU A 428 -19.57 16.87 13.67
CA GLU A 428 -18.25 17.45 13.43
C GLU A 428 -17.74 18.38 14.57
N ASP A 429 -18.55 18.67 15.60
CA ASP A 429 -18.21 19.56 16.73
C ASP A 429 -18.41 18.89 18.12
N GLU A 430 -17.96 17.63 18.26
CA GLU A 430 -18.28 16.71 19.37
C GLU A 430 -17.80 17.08 20.81
N GLU A 431 -17.14 18.22 21.03
CA GLU A 431 -16.48 18.54 22.32
C GLU A 431 -17.34 19.27 23.38
N ASP A 432 -18.54 19.76 23.05
CA ASP A 432 -19.37 20.50 24.01
C ASP A 432 -20.52 19.66 24.59
N LEU A 433 -20.53 19.49 25.92
CA LEU A 433 -21.56 18.75 26.65
C LEU A 433 -22.98 19.29 26.42
N SER A 434 -23.11 20.60 26.20
CA SER A 434 -24.40 21.27 25.94
C SER A 434 -24.93 21.00 24.52
N ILE A 435 -24.02 20.84 23.56
CA ILE A 435 -24.34 20.49 22.17
C ILE A 435 -24.76 19.01 22.12
N ARG A 436 -24.07 18.11 22.83
CA ARG A 436 -24.41 16.68 22.90
C ARG A 436 -25.84 16.38 23.34
N GLU A 437 -26.44 17.17 24.24
CA GLU A 437 -27.86 16.99 24.62
C GLU A 437 -28.84 17.39 23.51
N LYS A 438 -28.58 18.48 22.78
CA LYS A 438 -29.35 18.85 21.59
C LYS A 438 -29.22 17.80 20.48
N THR A 439 -27.99 17.39 20.19
CA THR A 439 -27.68 16.36 19.19
C THR A 439 -28.47 15.09 19.48
N LYS A 440 -28.48 14.61 20.74
CA LYS A 440 -29.30 13.45 21.15
C LYS A 440 -30.80 13.62 20.88
N GLY A 441 -31.34 14.82 21.04
CA GLY A 441 -32.74 15.12 20.77
C GLY A 441 -33.08 15.06 19.28
N GLU A 442 -32.25 15.67 18.44
CA GLU A 442 -32.40 15.70 16.98
C GLU A 442 -32.12 14.32 16.36
N TRP A 443 -31.07 13.65 16.82
CA TRP A 443 -30.73 12.26 16.50
C TRP A 443 -31.87 11.29 16.86
N SER A 444 -32.44 11.37 18.07
CA SER A 444 -33.58 10.52 18.45
C SER A 444 -34.84 10.80 17.62
N ARG A 445 -34.98 12.01 17.07
CA ARG A 445 -36.08 12.38 16.17
C ARG A 445 -35.85 11.82 14.75
N LEU A 446 -34.61 11.90 14.26
CA LEU A 446 -34.19 11.27 13.01
C LEU A 446 -34.29 9.73 13.09
N GLU A 447 -33.84 9.11 14.18
CA GLU A 447 -34.00 7.67 14.44
C GLU A 447 -35.46 7.23 14.43
N LYS A 448 -36.39 8.03 14.97
CA LYS A 448 -37.83 7.70 14.92
C LYS A 448 -38.42 7.82 13.51
N LEU A 449 -37.92 8.73 12.67
CA LEU A 449 -38.34 8.89 11.27
C LEU A 449 -37.72 7.82 10.35
N VAL A 450 -36.45 7.50 10.56
CA VAL A 450 -35.69 6.52 9.75
C VAL A 450 -35.99 5.08 10.19
N GLY A 451 -36.06 4.85 11.50
CA GLY A 451 -36.37 3.56 12.13
C GLY A 451 -37.86 3.28 12.31
N ALA A 452 -38.75 4.02 11.64
CA ALA A 452 -40.18 3.75 11.66
C ALA A 452 -40.47 2.31 11.20
N THR A 453 -41.18 1.50 12.01
CA THR A 453 -41.41 0.06 11.74
C THR A 453 -41.91 -0.25 10.33
N PRO A 454 -42.83 0.53 9.70
CA PRO A 454 -43.25 0.28 8.32
C PRO A 454 -42.11 0.44 7.30
N ARG A 455 -41.22 1.42 7.49
CA ARG A 455 -40.04 1.64 6.65
C ARG A 455 -39.02 0.52 6.80
N LEU A 456 -38.72 0.13 8.04
CA LEU A 456 -37.81 -0.98 8.30
C LEU A 456 -38.32 -2.30 7.69
N LYS A 457 -39.64 -2.54 7.72
CA LYS A 457 -40.23 -3.73 7.08
C LYS A 457 -40.07 -3.69 5.55
N GLN A 458 -40.34 -2.56 4.90
CA GLN A 458 -40.14 -2.43 3.44
C GLN A 458 -38.68 -2.60 3.04
N ILE A 459 -37.74 -2.01 3.79
CA ILE A 459 -36.30 -2.16 3.54
C ILE A 459 -35.86 -3.62 3.73
N ALA A 460 -36.32 -4.29 4.79
CA ALA A 460 -36.00 -5.70 5.01
C ALA A 460 -36.55 -6.61 3.90
N GLU A 461 -37.78 -6.34 3.43
CA GLU A 461 -38.41 -7.09 2.33
C GLU A 461 -37.69 -6.87 1.00
N ASP A 462 -37.27 -5.63 0.68
CA ASP A 462 -36.44 -5.33 -0.50
C ASP A 462 -35.05 -5.99 -0.41
N ILE A 463 -34.38 -5.96 0.75
CA ILE A 463 -33.08 -6.62 0.97
C ILE A 463 -33.19 -8.13 0.76
N VAL A 464 -34.21 -8.80 1.33
CA VAL A 464 -34.41 -10.25 1.15
C VAL A 464 -34.72 -10.58 -0.30
N ASN A 465 -35.65 -9.86 -0.94
CA ASN A 465 -35.98 -10.09 -2.35
C ASN A 465 -34.77 -9.85 -3.28
N HIS A 466 -33.97 -8.82 -3.03
CA HIS A 466 -32.76 -8.54 -3.79
C HIS A 466 -31.69 -9.62 -3.58
N PHE A 467 -31.50 -10.09 -2.34
CA PHE A 467 -30.58 -11.19 -2.02
C PHE A 467 -31.00 -12.47 -2.75
N ASP A 468 -32.25 -12.93 -2.59
CA ASP A 468 -32.76 -14.15 -3.22
C ASP A 468 -32.70 -14.08 -4.75
N THR A 469 -32.97 -12.91 -5.34
CA THR A 469 -32.83 -12.68 -6.79
C THR A 469 -31.37 -12.74 -7.25
N ARG A 470 -30.42 -12.30 -6.42
CA ARG A 470 -28.98 -12.32 -6.73
C ARG A 470 -28.32 -13.69 -6.52
N THR A 471 -28.83 -14.52 -5.61
CA THR A 471 -28.25 -15.84 -5.28
C THR A 471 -28.95 -17.02 -5.96
N SER A 472 -29.96 -16.78 -6.81
CA SER A 472 -30.67 -17.80 -7.58
C SER A 472 -30.14 -17.99 -9.02
N LEU A 473 -29.07 -17.27 -9.37
CA LEU A 473 -28.26 -17.40 -10.59
C LEU A 473 -26.92 -18.09 -10.25
#